data_AF-A0A382AJD2-F1
#
_entry.id   AF-A0A382AJD2-F1
#
_cell.length_a   1.000
_cell.length_b   1.000
_cell.length_c   1.000
_cell.angle_alpha   90.00
_cell.angle_beta   90.00
_cell.angle_gamma   90.00
#
_symmetry.space_group_name_H-M   'P 1'
#
loop_
_entity.id
_entity.type
_entity.pdbx_description
1 polymer ?
#
loop_
_entity_poly.entity_id
_entity_poly.type
_entity_poly.pdbx_seq_one_letter_code
_entity_poly.pdbx_strand_id
1 'polypeptide(L)' 'MAETTDTDGAALSARNRFIGLVTRVIRDGVMAQVELQAGPHRVVSLISAEAVDDLGLEPGVLAVAAIKATNVVIERPR' A
#
# COMPACT_ATOMS: atom_id res chain seq x y z
N MET A 1 29.99 -11.32 -3.50
CA MET A 1 29.31 -11.63 -2.23
C MET A 1 28.38 -10.45 -1.97
N ALA A 2 27.08 -10.69 -2.16
CA ALA A 2 25.93 -9.80 -1.96
C ALA A 2 26.09 -8.34 -2.41
N GLU A 3 25.66 -8.08 -3.65
CA GLU A 3 25.21 -6.77 -4.11
C GLU A 3 23.94 -6.43 -3.32
N THR A 4 24.07 -5.60 -2.29
CA THR A 4 22.92 -5.00 -1.61
C THR A 4 22.28 -4.06 -2.62
N THR A 5 21.23 -4.51 -3.28
CA THR A 5 20.35 -3.66 -4.07
C THR A 5 19.65 -2.70 -3.12
N ASP A 6 20.33 -1.62 -2.79
CA ASP A 6 19.69 -0.37 -2.42
C ASP A 6 18.89 0.08 -3.65
N THR A 7 17.68 -0.44 -3.77
CA THR A 7 16.62 0.29 -4.44
C THR A 7 16.32 1.45 -3.52
N ASP A 8 17.13 2.51 -3.66
CA ASP A 8 16.87 3.83 -3.13
C ASP A 8 15.54 4.26 -3.77
N GLY A 9 14.46 3.84 -3.11
CA GLY A 9 13.12 4.23 -3.43
C GLY A 9 13.15 5.74 -3.43
N ALA A 10 12.99 6.32 -4.62
CA ALA A 10 12.79 7.75 -4.83
C ALA A 10 12.09 8.28 -3.60
N ALA A 11 12.75 9.15 -2.83
CA ALA A 11 12.31 9.57 -1.51
C ALA A 11 10.90 10.17 -1.61
N LEU A 12 9.90 9.29 -1.60
CA LEU A 12 8.51 9.64 -1.72
C LEU A 12 8.25 10.42 -0.44
N SER A 13 7.80 11.67 -0.58
CA SER A 13 7.43 12.53 0.55
C SER A 13 6.32 11.94 1.43
N ALA A 14 5.81 10.75 1.10
CA ALA A 14 5.03 9.87 1.95
C ALA A 14 5.87 9.38 3.14
N ARG A 15 5.90 10.19 4.20
CA ARG A 15 6.48 9.82 5.50
C ARG A 15 5.70 8.72 6.21
N ASN A 16 4.43 8.53 5.86
CA ASN A 16 3.56 7.51 6.44
C ASN A 16 3.64 6.25 5.56
N ARG A 17 4.39 5.25 6.03
CA ARG A 17 4.57 3.95 5.35
C ARG A 17 4.10 2.85 6.27
N PHE A 18 3.14 2.05 5.80
CA PHE A 18 2.59 0.92 6.53
C PHE A 18 2.94 -0.36 5.79
N ILE A 19 3.86 -1.13 6.36
CA ILE A 19 4.21 -2.46 5.84
C ILE A 19 3.16 -3.44 6.33
N GLY A 20 2.64 -4.26 5.43
CA GLY A 20 1.58 -5.22 5.77
C GLY A 20 1.40 -6.31 4.74
N LEU A 21 0.57 -7.29 5.09
CA LEU A 21 0.14 -8.36 4.19
C LEU A 21 -1.10 -7.91 3.43
N VAL A 22 -1.12 -8.12 2.13
CA VAL A 22 -2.35 -8.01 1.34
C VAL A 22 -3.29 -9.11 1.79
N THR A 23 -4.48 -8.74 2.25
CA THR A 23 -5.51 -9.69 2.72
C THR A 23 -6.64 -9.86 1.72
N ARG A 24 -6.88 -8.86 0.88
CA ARG A 24 -7.95 -8.89 -0.14
C ARG A 24 -7.64 -7.98 -1.31
N VAL A 25 -8.00 -8.43 -2.50
CA VAL A 25 -8.01 -7.62 -3.73
C VAL A 25 -9.36 -7.81 -4.41
N ILE A 26 -10.07 -6.72 -4.68
CA ILE A 26 -11.30 -6.70 -5.48
C ILE A 26 -11.04 -5.83 -6.70
N ARG A 27 -11.34 -6.36 -7.88
CA ARG A 27 -11.21 -5.63 -9.15
C ARG A 27 -12.60 -5.33 -9.69
N ASP A 28 -12.80 -4.10 -10.16
CA ASP A 28 -14.03 -3.66 -10.79
C ASP A 28 -13.70 -2.68 -11.93
N GLY A 29 -13.76 -3.19 -13.17
CA GLY A 29 -13.37 -2.45 -14.37
C GLY A 29 -11.92 -1.96 -14.28
N VAL A 30 -11.74 -0.63 -14.39
CA VAL A 30 -10.43 0.03 -14.37
C VAL A 30 -9.87 0.25 -12.96
N MET A 31 -10.68 0.02 -11.93
CA MET A 31 -10.30 0.25 -10.53
C MET A 31 -10.16 -1.07 -9.78
N ALA A 32 -9.41 -1.02 -8.69
CA ALA A 32 -9.29 -2.10 -7.75
C ALA A 32 -9.18 -1.58 -6.31
N GLN A 33 -9.82 -2.30 -5.40
CA GLN A 33 -9.69 -2.13 -3.97
C GLN A 33 -8.69 -3.14 -3.44
N VAL A 34 -7.65 -2.66 -2.76
CA VAL A 34 -6.64 -3.48 -2.09
C VAL A 34 -6.73 -3.26 -0.58
N GLU A 35 -6.75 -4.36 0.16
CA GLU A 35 -6.75 -4.36 1.61
C GLU A 35 -5.41 -4.88 2.13
N LEU A 36 -4.84 -4.14 3.08
CA LEU A 36 -3.56 -4.44 3.72
C LEU A 36 -3.73 -4.53 5.24
N GLN A 37 -3.27 -5.62 5.84
CA GLN A 37 -3.12 -5.75 7.29
C GLN A 37 -1.71 -5.33 7.69
N ALA A 38 -1.58 -4.14 8.29
CA ALA A 38 -0.32 -3.55 8.74
C ALA A 38 -0.31 -3.46 10.28
N GLY A 39 0.22 -4.51 10.93
CA GLY A 39 0.21 -4.61 12.39
C GLY A 39 -1.24 -4.59 12.92
N PRO A 40 -1.61 -3.68 13.85
CA PRO A 40 -2.98 -3.58 14.36
C PRO A 40 -3.93 -2.84 13.39
N HIS A 41 -3.42 -2.26 12.31
CA HIS A 41 -4.18 -1.40 11.41
C HIS A 41 -4.58 -2.11 10.13
N ARG A 42 -5.83 -1.93 9.73
CA ARG A 42 -6.34 -2.33 8.41
C ARG A 42 -6.37 -1.11 7.50
N VAL A 43 -5.55 -1.14 6.44
CA VAL A 43 -5.46 -0.07 5.45
C VAL A 43 -6.17 -0.51 4.18
N VAL A 44 -7.03 0.35 3.63
CA VAL A 44 -7.72 0.10 2.37
C VAL A 44 -7.32 1.19 1.37
N SER A 45 -6.92 0.77 0.18
CA SER A 45 -6.57 1.66 -0.92
C SER A 45 -7.41 1.35 -2.16
N LEU A 46 -7.77 2.39 -2.90
CA LEU A 46 -8.32 2.30 -4.24
C LEU A 46 -7.25 2.72 -5.24
N ILE A 47 -6.86 1.80 -6.11
CA ILE A 47 -5.86 2.01 -7.15
C ILE A 47 -6.40 1.51 -8.50
N SER A 48 -5.68 1.71 -9.61
CA SER A 48 -6.09 1.13 -10.88
C SER A 48 -5.93 -0.39 -10.87
N ALA A 49 -6.76 -1.08 -11.65
CA ALA A 49 -6.64 -2.53 -11.83
C ALA A 49 -5.26 -2.90 -12.43
N GLU A 50 -4.77 -2.11 -13.38
CA GLU A 50 -3.43 -2.27 -13.98
C GLU A 50 -2.32 -2.17 -12.92
N ALA A 51 -2.42 -1.24 -11.96
CA ALA A 51 -1.42 -1.11 -10.90
C ALA A 51 -1.39 -2.34 -9.97
N VAL A 52 -2.51 -3.04 -9.78
CA VAL A 52 -2.52 -4.31 -9.04
C VAL A 52 -1.72 -5.38 -9.78
N ASP A 53 -1.87 -5.46 -11.11
CA ASP A 53 -1.13 -6.39 -11.96
C ASP A 53 0.36 -6.08 -11.98
N ASP A 54 0.72 -4.82 -12.26
CA ASP A 54 2.10 -4.36 -12.36
C ASP A 54 2.87 -4.55 -11.05
N LEU A 55 2.20 -4.37 -9.91
CA LEU A 55 2.78 -4.54 -8.58
C LEU A 55 2.68 -5.97 -8.04
N GLY A 56 2.03 -6.89 -8.77
CA GLY A 56 1.83 -8.28 -8.31
C GLY A 56 1.06 -8.38 -7.00
N LEU A 57 0.06 -7.51 -6.79
CA LEU A 57 -0.70 -7.47 -5.54
C LEU A 57 -1.75 -8.58 -5.52
N GLU A 58 -1.57 -9.52 -4.61
CA GLU A 58 -2.50 -10.63 -4.36
C GLU A 58 -2.52 -11.00 -2.87
N PRO A 59 -3.61 -11.61 -2.36
CA PRO A 59 -3.67 -12.06 -0.97
C PRO A 59 -2.47 -12.94 -0.60
N GLY A 60 -1.79 -12.59 0.50
CA GLY A 60 -0.61 -13.27 1.00
C GLY A 60 0.72 -12.58 0.67
N VAL A 61 0.75 -11.62 -0.25
CA VAL A 61 1.96 -10.85 -0.58
C VAL A 61 2.21 -9.72 0.42
N LEU A 62 3.48 -9.48 0.74
CA LEU A 62 3.91 -8.31 1.50
C LEU A 62 3.92 -7.07 0.60
N ALA A 63 3.27 -5.99 1.06
CA ALA A 63 3.28 -4.71 0.37
C ALA A 63 3.39 -3.54 1.37
N VAL A 64 3.68 -2.36 0.83
CA VAL A 64 3.80 -1.12 1.61
C VAL A 64 2.76 -0.12 1.15
N ALA A 65 1.83 0.23 2.04
CA ALA A 65 0.95 1.37 1.81
C ALA A 65 1.71 2.66 2.14
N ALA A 66 2.07 3.43 1.11
CA ALA A 66 2.67 4.74 1.23
C ALA A 66 1.60 5.83 1.12
N ILE A 67 1.38 6.57 2.20
CA ILE A 67 0.34 7.61 2.27
C ILE A 67 1.01 8.98 2.26
N LYS A 68 0.63 9.82 1.29
CA LYS A 68 1.13 11.19 1.22
C LYS A 68 0.63 11.99 2.43
N ALA A 69 1.55 12.65 3.13
CA ALA A 69 1.24 13.37 4.37
C ALA A 69 0.19 14.49 4.19
N THR A 70 0.02 15.01 2.97
CA THR A 70 -0.95 16.07 2.65
C THR A 70 -2.41 15.58 2.58
N ASN A 71 -2.66 14.27 2.65
CA ASN A 71 -3.98 13.68 2.46
C ASN A 71 -4.52 12.99 3.73
N VAL A 72 -4.16 13.50 4.91
CA VAL A 72 -4.62 12.97 6.19
C VAL A 72 -5.71 13.86 6.77
N VAL A 73 -6.82 13.26 7.20
CA VAL A 73 -7.88 13.93 7.97
C VAL A 73 -7.66 13.60 9.45
N ILE A 74 -7.65 14.63 10.30
CA ILE A 74 -7.54 14.47 11.76
C ILE A 74 -8.89 14.82 12.39
N GLU A 75 -9.44 13.89 13.15
CA GLU A 75 -10.64 14.09 13.96
C GLU A 75 -10.38 13.74 15.43
N ARG A 76 -11.21 14.26 16.34
CA ARG A 76 -11.18 13.82 17.74
C ARG A 76 -12.11 12.61 17.91
N PRO A 77 -11.67 11.56 18.62
CA PRO A 77 -12.57 10.47 18.97
C PRO A 77 -13.72 11.01 19.83
N ARG A 78 -14.94 10.53 19.55
CA ARG A 78 -16.11 10.74 20.42
C ARG A 78 -16.17 9.67 21.49
#